data_AF-V6KYL9-F1
#
_entry.id   AF-V6KYL9-F1
#
_cell.length_a   1.000
_cell.length_b   1.000
_cell.length_c   1.000
_cell.angle_alpha   90.00
_cell.angle_beta   90.00
_cell.angle_gamma   90.00
#
_symmetry.space_group_name_H-M   'P 1'
#
loop_
_entity.id
_entity.type
_entity.pdbx_description
1 polymer ?
#
loop_
_entity_poly.entity_id
_entity_poly.type
_entity_poly.pdbx_seq_one_letter_code
_entity_poly.pdbx_strand_id
1 'polypeptide(L)' 'VTAGLPALTLTTFADVPWNAPYYERCGFRPLAVHQETPGLRRRRAHEAAAGLDRWPRLCMRRDLETTARAGQ' A
#
# COMPACT_ATOMS: atom_id res chain seq x y z
N VAL A 1 0.70 -9.56 16.72
CA VAL A 1 -0.40 -8.68 17.18
C VAL A 1 -0.63 -7.66 16.08
N THR A 2 -1.74 -7.72 15.36
CA THR A 2 -2.16 -6.58 14.54
C THR A 2 -2.65 -5.52 15.52
N ALA A 3 -2.14 -4.28 15.45
CA ALA A 3 -2.43 -3.22 16.42
C ALA A 3 -3.88 -2.65 16.30
N GLY A 4 -4.87 -3.49 15.96
CA GLY A 4 -6.22 -3.08 15.58
C GLY A 4 -6.30 -2.37 14.22
N LEU A 5 -5.20 -2.37 13.44
CA LEU A 5 -5.18 -1.76 12.12
C LEU A 5 -5.84 -2.68 11.08
N PRO A 6 -6.77 -2.17 10.25
CA PRO A 6 -7.52 -2.99 9.30
C PRO A 6 -6.69 -3.38 8.06
N ALA A 7 -5.58 -2.69 7.80
CA ALA A 7 -4.73 -2.96 6.64
C ALA A 7 -3.34 -2.35 6.78
N LEU A 8 -2.44 -2.87 5.95
CA LEU A 8 -1.17 -2.25 5.61
C LEU A 8 -1.26 -1.67 4.19
N THR A 9 -0.65 -0.51 3.98
CA THR A 9 -0.57 0.14 2.67
C THR A 9 0.87 0.49 2.34
N LEU A 10 1.21 0.49 1.05
CA LEU A 10 2.52 0.93 0.56
C LEU A 10 2.37 1.72 -0.73
N THR A 11 3.40 2.47 -1.07
CA THR A 11 3.60 3.15 -2.35
C THR A 11 4.83 2.56 -3.02
N THR A 12 4.71 2.14 -4.27
CA THR A 12 5.79 1.46 -5.00
C THR A 12 5.74 1.75 -6.50
N PHE A 13 6.75 1.31 -7.26
CA PHE A 13 6.83 1.53 -8.70
C PHE A 13 5.90 0.59 -9.48
N ALA A 14 5.15 1.14 -10.43
CA ALA A 14 4.18 0.40 -11.24
C ALA A 14 4.85 -0.46 -12.31
N ASP A 15 5.80 0.13 -13.03
CA ASP A 15 6.31 -0.47 -14.27
C ASP A 15 7.62 -1.24 -14.07
N VAL A 16 8.02 -1.48 -12.81
CA VAL A 16 9.17 -2.35 -12.50
C VAL A 16 8.69 -3.81 -12.57
N PRO A 17 9.14 -4.63 -13.54
CA PRO A 17 8.49 -5.90 -13.87
C PRO A 17 8.42 -6.92 -12.71
N TRP A 18 9.39 -6.88 -11.80
CA TRP A 18 9.44 -7.79 -10.65
C TRP A 18 8.68 -7.27 -9.43
N ASN A 19 8.35 -5.97 -9.38
CA ASN A 19 7.96 -5.29 -8.17
C ASN A 19 6.49 -5.51 -7.81
N ALA A 20 5.57 -5.25 -8.73
CA ALA A 20 4.15 -5.53 -8.52
C ALA A 20 3.90 -7.04 -8.25
N PRO A 21 4.46 -7.99 -9.03
CA PRO A 21 4.32 -9.41 -8.72
C PRO A 21 4.89 -9.82 -7.37
N TYR A 22 5.98 -9.16 -6.92
CA TYR A 22 6.54 -9.41 -5.59
C TYR A 22 5.56 -9.02 -4.48
N TYR A 23 4.98 -7.82 -4.54
CA TYR A 23 4.03 -7.38 -3.52
C TYR A 23 2.68 -8.09 -3.60
N GLU A 24 2.24 -8.49 -4.80
CA GLU A 24 1.07 -9.36 -4.98
C GLU A 24 1.24 -10.70 -4.25
N ARG A 25 2.41 -11.35 -4.37
CA ARG A 25 2.73 -12.56 -3.60
C ARG A 25 2.74 -12.32 -2.09
N CYS A 26 3.06 -11.11 -1.63
CA CYS A 26 2.95 -10.72 -0.22
C CYS A 26 1.52 -10.43 0.25
N GLY A 27 0.52 -10.58 -0.63
CA GLY A 27 -0.91 -10.36 -0.35
C GLY A 27 -1.37 -8.93 -0.57
N PHE A 28 -0.56 -8.08 -1.20
CA PHE A 28 -0.99 -6.73 -1.56
C PHE A 28 -1.77 -6.75 -2.88
N ARG A 29 -2.72 -5.84 -3.02
CA ARG A 29 -3.40 -5.54 -4.28
C ARG A 29 -3.23 -4.07 -4.65
N PRO A 30 -3.12 -3.75 -5.95
CA PRO A 30 -3.14 -2.36 -6.39
C PRO A 30 -4.45 -1.67 -5.98
N LEU A 31 -4.35 -0.39 -5.62
CA LEU A 31 -5.50 0.48 -5.40
C LEU A 31 -5.73 1.34 -6.64
N ALA A 32 -6.98 1.41 -7.08
CA ALA A 32 -7.39 2.45 -8.01
C ALA A 32 -7.39 3.83 -7.32
N VAL A 33 -7.24 4.91 -8.10
CA VAL A 33 -7.16 6.30 -7.58
C VAL A 33 -8.36 6.68 -6.69
N HIS A 34 -9.55 6.15 -6.99
CA HIS A 34 -10.75 6.41 -6.18
C HIS A 34 -10.74 5.67 -4.82
N GLN A 35 -9.92 4.63 -4.68
CA GLN A 35 -9.76 3.87 -3.43
C GLN A 35 -8.64 4.45 -2.54
N GLU A 36 -7.84 5.37 -3.05
CA GLU A 36 -6.81 6.04 -2.26
C GLU A 36 -7.45 6.96 -1.22
N THR A 37 -7.07 6.75 0.04
CA THR A 37 -7.49 7.64 1.13
C THR A 37 -6.82 9.02 0.99
N PRO A 38 -7.37 10.08 1.62
CA PRO A 38 -6.70 11.38 1.64
C PRO A 38 -5.25 11.32 2.15
N GLY A 39 -4.95 10.40 3.09
CA GLY A 39 -3.60 10.18 3.58
C GLY A 39 -2.65 9.62 2.52
N LEU A 40 -3.10 8.66 1.70
CA LEU A 40 -2.32 8.10 0.60
C LEU A 40 -2.04 9.13 -0.49
N ARG A 41 -3.04 9.95 -0.83
CA ARG A 41 -2.87 11.06 -1.78
C ARG A 41 -1.83 12.07 -1.30
N ARG A 42 -1.85 12.45 -0.02
CA ARG A 42 -0.82 13.31 0.58
C ARG A 42 0.56 12.67 0.54
N ARG A 43 0.66 11.37 0.83
CA ARG A 43 1.93 10.62 0.75
C ARG A 43 2.50 10.66 -0.67
N ARG A 44 1.65 10.43 -1.68
CA ARG A 44 2.02 10.51 -3.09
C ARG A 44 2.47 11.90 -3.52
N ALA A 45 1.77 12.94 -3.07
CA ALA A 45 2.17 14.33 -3.34
C ALA A 45 3.54 14.66 -2.72
N HIS A 46 3.79 14.21 -1.48
CA HIS A 46 5.09 14.36 -0.83
C HIS A 46 6.21 13.59 -1.57
N GLU A 47 5.94 12.36 -2.02
CA GLU A 47 6.88 11.60 -2.83
C GLU A 47 7.23 12.31 -4.15
N ALA A 48 6.22 12.89 -4.82
CA ALA A 48 6.43 13.67 -6.05
C ALA A 48 7.24 14.94 -5.79
N ALA A 49 6.94 15.67 -4.71
CA ALA A 49 7.74 16.83 -4.30
C ALA A 49 9.20 16.48 -3.99
N ALA A 50 9.47 15.25 -3.55
CA ALA A 50 10.81 14.70 -3.34
C ALA A 50 11.45 14.09 -4.61
N GLY A 51 10.78 14.16 -5.77
CA GLY A 51 11.28 13.66 -7.06
C GLY A 51 11.17 12.14 -7.27
N LEU A 52 10.42 11.43 -6.41
CA LEU A 52 10.24 9.98 -6.50
C LEU A 52 9.19 9.55 -7.54
N ASP A 53 8.52 10.50 -8.17
CA ASP A 53 7.52 10.32 -9.23
C ASP A 53 8.11 10.30 -10.65
N ARG A 54 9.44 10.44 -10.79
CA ARG A 54 10.14 10.27 -12.07
C ARG A 54 9.80 8.93 -12.75
N TRP A 55 9.43 7.92 -11.96
CA TRP A 55 8.91 6.64 -12.43
C TRP A 55 7.47 6.47 -11.94
N PRO A 56 6.55 5.90 -12.75
CA PRO A 56 5.16 5.69 -12.34
C PRO A 56 5.07 4.93 -11.02
N ARG A 57 4.34 5.51 -10.07
CA ARG A 57 4.09 4.90 -8.77
C ARG A 57 2.63 4.45 -8.70
N LEU A 58 2.33 3.48 -7.84
CA LEU A 58 0.98 3.14 -7.39
C LEU A 58 0.91 2.95 -5.87
N CYS A 59 -0.29 3.04 -5.32
CA CYS A 59 -0.56 2.59 -3.95
C CYS A 59 -1.04 1.13 -3.98
N MET A 60 -0.57 0.32 -3.03
CA MET A 60 -1.08 -1.03 -2.82
C MET A 60 -1.57 -1.20 -1.38
N ARG A 61 -2.52 -2.12 -1.18
CA ARG A 61 -3.12 -2.44 0.12
C ARG A 61 -3.11 -3.93 0.37
N ARG A 62 -2.82 -4.32 1.61
CA ARG A 62 -3.06 -5.66 2.13
C ARG A 62 -3.96 -5.54 3.36
N ASP A 63 -5.13 -6.15 3.30
CA ASP A 63 -6.02 -6.23 4.46
C ASP A 63 -5.37 -7.11 5.54
N LEU A 64 -5.45 -6.65 6.78
CA LEU A 64 -4.89 -7.38 7.92
C LEU A 64 -6.02 -8.13 8.58
N GLU A 65 -5.83 -9.44 8.78
CA GLU A 65 -6.73 -10.19 9.63
C GLU A 65 -6.59 -9.68 11.06
N THR A 66 -7.69 -9.23 11.63
CA THR A 66 -7.76 -8.99 13.07
C THR A 66 -7.76 -10.36 13.73
N THR A 67 -6.58 -10.87 14.11
CA THR A 67 -6.52 -11.95 15.08
C THR A 67 -7.01 -11.37 16.40
N ALA A 68 -8.31 -11.43 16.66
CA ALA A 68 -8.82 -11.35 18.01
C ALA A 68 -8.11 -12.48 18.77
N ARG A 69 -7.30 -12.15 19.79
CA ARG A 69 -6.95 -13.17 20.77
C ARG A 69 -8.26 -13.56 21.44
N ALA A 70 -8.85 -14.67 21.00
CA ALA A 70 -9.79 -15.40 21.83
C ALA A 70 -9.08 -15.68 23.16
N GLY A 71 -9.78 -15.37 24.25
CA GLY A 71 -9.22 -15.20 25.57
C GLY A 71 -8.37 -16.38 26.07
N GLN A 72 -7.45 -16.02 26.95
CA GLN A 72 -6.97 -16.91 28.00
C GLN A 72 -7.57 -16.42 29.31
#